data_AF-A0A9D1QYH9-F1
#
_entry.id   AF-A0A9D1QYH9-F1
#
_cell.length_a   1.000
_cell.length_b   1.000
_cell.length_c   1.000
_cell.angle_alpha   90.00
_cell.angle_beta   90.00
_cell.angle_gamma   90.00
#
_symmetry.space_group_name_H-M   'P 1'
#
loop_
_entity.id
_entity.type
_entity.pdbx_description
1 polymer ?
#
loop_
_entity_poly.entity_id
_entity_poly.type
_entity_poly.pdbx_seq_one_letter_code
_entity_poly.pdbx_strand_id
1 'polypeptide(L)'
;MRHHTCAHPQQRREDSMEDLQKDKDQSEKLRSLVEMSRKNDIPALLNAKNRAQQDVYADPSKENLAVLERATAMLEKAMDAGQNCKTWKEALDYLKEDCGRKVGQTKLFADIKAGRLKRQPDGSFKRRDLDRYAASLPTAGTPDKLATDAARRQREREEQEIRRIRAAADREEFNLQVKRGQYISREAVYQELAARAVALSASLKTEFEAQALDVIALAEGNPKKSGPFVERIDQIIDVAMSEYAKPVEIEVTFTSDPETDTEADEE
;
A
#
# COMPACT_ATOMS: atom_id res chain seq x y z
N MET A 1 -16.48 61.09 84.25
CA MET A 1 -15.36 60.13 84.15
C MET A 1 -15.88 58.81 83.61
N ARG A 2 -15.44 58.43 82.40
CA ARG A 2 -15.25 57.07 81.86
C ARG A 2 -15.41 57.16 80.34
N HIS A 3 -14.32 57.52 79.67
CA HIS A 3 -14.20 57.34 78.23
C HIS A 3 -14.17 55.82 77.96
N HIS A 4 -15.17 55.30 77.26
CA HIS A 4 -15.11 54.01 76.61
C HIS A 4 -14.58 54.24 75.20
N THR A 5 -13.36 53.81 74.94
CA THR A 5 -12.76 53.80 73.60
C THR A 5 -13.37 52.66 72.79
N CYS A 6 -14.01 53.03 71.70
CA CYS A 6 -14.62 52.16 70.70
C CYS A 6 -13.54 51.60 69.77
N ALA A 7 -13.20 50.32 69.89
CA ALA A 7 -12.32 49.63 68.95
C ALA A 7 -13.01 49.50 67.58
N HIS A 8 -12.36 50.01 66.53
CA HIS A 8 -12.92 50.23 65.20
C HIS A 8 -13.13 48.94 64.39
N PRO A 9 -14.16 48.86 63.51
CA PRO A 9 -14.39 47.74 62.57
C PRO A 9 -13.26 47.52 61.54
N GLN A 10 -12.39 48.51 61.33
CA GLN A 10 -11.24 48.43 60.42
C GLN A 10 -10.15 47.50 60.95
N GLN A 11 -9.85 47.54 62.26
CA GLN A 11 -8.81 46.72 62.87
C GLN A 11 -9.09 45.22 62.73
N ARG A 12 -10.36 44.80 62.84
CA ARG A 12 -10.74 43.38 62.72
C ARG A 12 -10.63 42.81 61.30
N ARG A 13 -10.67 43.67 60.27
CA ARG A 13 -10.48 43.27 58.86
C ARG A 13 -9.00 43.25 58.46
N GLU A 14 -8.20 44.14 59.04
CA GLU A 14 -6.76 44.20 58.87
C GLU A 14 -6.09 42.98 59.53
N ASP A 15 -6.47 42.64 60.76
CA ASP A 15 -5.97 41.44 61.46
C ASP A 15 -6.26 40.14 60.67
N SER A 16 -7.47 40.02 60.08
CA SER A 16 -7.85 38.84 59.28
C SER A 16 -7.11 38.74 57.94
N MET A 17 -6.65 39.87 57.38
CA MET A 17 -5.85 39.90 56.15
C MET A 17 -4.37 39.62 56.45
N GLU A 18 -3.86 40.10 57.58
CA GLU A 18 -2.51 39.78 58.06
C GLU A 18 -2.37 38.28 58.41
N ASP A 19 -3.38 37.67 59.01
CA ASP A 19 -3.36 36.24 59.33
C ASP A 19 -3.41 35.37 58.05
N LEU A 20 -4.22 35.75 57.06
CA LEU A 20 -4.23 35.08 55.74
C LEU A 20 -2.90 35.24 54.99
N GLN A 21 -2.21 36.37 55.17
CA GLN A 21 -0.89 36.61 54.57
C GLN A 21 0.18 35.78 55.28
N LYS A 22 0.16 35.72 56.62
CA LYS A 22 1.03 34.84 57.42
C LYS A 22 0.83 33.37 57.07
N ASP A 23 -0.40 32.92 56.85
CA ASP A 23 -0.70 31.54 56.45
C ASP A 23 -0.16 31.22 55.05
N LYS A 24 -0.27 32.17 54.10
CA LYS A 24 0.34 32.04 52.78
C LYS A 24 1.87 31.99 52.86
N ASP A 25 2.48 32.90 53.59
CA ASP A 25 3.94 32.97 53.75
C ASP A 25 4.48 31.72 54.46
N GLN A 26 3.75 31.18 55.45
CA GLN A 26 4.05 29.90 56.08
C GLN A 26 3.90 28.73 55.11
N SER A 27 2.87 28.71 54.26
CA SER A 27 2.68 27.66 53.26
C SER A 27 3.79 27.66 52.20
N GLU A 28 4.26 28.83 51.79
CA GLU A 28 5.38 28.97 50.84
C GLU A 28 6.72 28.58 51.48
N LYS A 29 6.92 28.94 52.76
CA LYS A 29 8.08 28.48 53.55
C LYS A 29 8.08 26.97 53.74
N LEU A 30 6.93 26.34 53.98
CA LEU A 30 6.81 24.88 54.06
C LEU A 30 7.09 24.21 52.71
N ARG A 31 6.60 24.79 51.60
CA ARG A 31 6.89 24.29 50.25
C ARG A 31 8.39 24.35 49.92
N SER A 32 9.06 25.46 50.25
CA SER A 32 10.49 25.60 50.00
C SER A 32 11.34 24.65 50.87
N LEU A 33 10.94 24.40 52.12
CA LEU A 33 11.57 23.39 52.98
C LEU A 33 11.38 21.96 52.43
N VAL A 34 10.20 21.63 51.93
CA VAL A 34 9.93 20.32 51.29
C VAL A 34 10.77 20.15 50.01
N GLU A 35 10.94 21.19 49.21
CA GLU A 35 11.81 21.14 48.02
C GLU A 35 13.29 21.01 48.37
N MET A 36 13.76 21.70 49.42
CA MET A 36 15.13 21.54 49.92
C MET A 36 15.37 20.15 50.51
N SER A 37 14.38 19.58 51.22
CA SER A 37 14.43 18.20 51.69
C SER A 37 14.57 17.24 50.51
N ARG A 38 13.70 17.32 49.50
CA ARG A 38 13.73 16.45 48.32
C ARG A 38 15.08 16.43 47.60
N LYS A 39 15.79 17.55 47.57
CA LYS A 39 17.15 17.65 46.99
C LYS A 39 18.21 16.92 47.82
N ASN A 40 18.07 16.95 49.15
CA ASN A 40 19.01 16.33 50.09
C ASN A 40 18.63 14.87 50.48
N ASP A 41 17.40 14.44 50.17
CA ASP A 41 16.87 13.11 50.48
C ASP A 41 17.65 12.01 49.75
N ILE A 42 18.01 12.20 48.46
CA ILE A 42 18.78 11.19 47.69
C ILE A 42 20.18 10.96 48.30
N PRO A 43 20.99 11.99 48.59
CA PRO A 43 22.25 11.83 49.33
C PRO A 43 22.08 11.15 50.69
N ALA A 44 21.04 11.50 51.45
CA ALA A 44 20.77 10.89 52.75
C ALA A 44 20.41 9.40 52.62
N LEU A 45 19.59 9.03 51.64
CA LEU A 45 19.21 7.65 51.36
C LEU A 45 20.37 6.81 50.82
N LEU A 46 21.28 7.40 50.04
CA LEU A 46 22.53 6.74 49.62
C LEU A 46 23.42 6.42 50.82
N ASN A 47 23.57 7.37 51.75
CA ASN A 47 24.31 7.14 52.99
C ASN A 47 23.64 6.08 53.87
N ALA A 48 22.30 6.09 53.96
CA ALA A 48 21.53 5.08 54.70
C ALA A 48 21.70 3.68 54.08
N LYS A 49 21.66 3.55 52.75
CA LYS A 49 21.92 2.29 52.04
C LYS A 49 23.35 1.80 52.30
N ASN A 50 24.36 2.67 52.21
CA ASN A 50 25.75 2.29 52.44
C ASN A 50 25.98 1.78 53.87
N ARG A 51 25.34 2.39 54.87
CA ARG A 51 25.38 1.89 56.27
C ARG A 51 24.69 0.54 56.41
N ALA A 52 23.48 0.40 55.86
CA ALA A 52 22.76 -0.88 55.88
C ALA A 52 23.54 -1.99 55.16
N GLN A 53 24.29 -1.67 54.10
CA GLN A 53 25.19 -2.62 53.45
C GLN A 53 26.34 -3.02 54.37
N GLN A 54 26.98 -2.07 55.06
CA GLN A 54 28.04 -2.35 56.04
C GLN A 54 27.54 -3.25 57.18
N ASP A 55 26.32 -3.01 57.67
CA ASP A 55 25.71 -3.82 58.74
C ASP A 55 25.42 -5.26 58.27
N VAL A 56 24.96 -5.45 57.03
CA VAL A 56 24.78 -6.78 56.42
C VAL A 56 26.12 -7.50 56.20
N TYR A 57 27.18 -6.77 55.83
CA TYR A 57 28.52 -7.35 55.70
C TYR A 57 29.10 -7.78 57.05
N ALA A 58 28.80 -7.04 58.13
CA ALA A 58 29.25 -7.37 59.48
C ALA A 58 28.44 -8.52 60.11
N ASP A 59 27.12 -8.51 59.94
CA ASP A 59 26.20 -9.55 60.42
C ASP A 59 25.02 -9.73 59.45
N PRO A 60 24.96 -10.86 58.70
CA PRO A 60 23.86 -11.19 57.78
C PRO A 60 22.57 -11.63 58.50
N SER A 61 22.11 -10.87 59.49
CA SER A 61 20.85 -11.15 60.19
C SER A 61 19.63 -10.80 59.34
N LYS A 62 18.48 -11.45 59.62
CA LYS A 62 17.21 -11.14 58.96
C LYS A 62 16.78 -9.68 59.15
N GLU A 63 17.17 -9.08 60.28
CA GLU A 63 16.86 -7.69 60.59
C GLU A 63 17.69 -6.73 59.71
N ASN A 64 19.00 -6.96 59.57
CA ASN A 64 19.88 -6.14 58.73
C ASN A 64 19.51 -6.24 57.25
N LEU A 65 19.14 -7.43 56.77
CA LEU A 65 18.63 -7.63 55.41
C LEU A 65 17.34 -6.83 55.17
N ALA A 66 16.39 -6.85 56.11
CA ALA A 66 15.15 -6.09 55.99
C ALA A 66 15.40 -4.56 56.02
N VAL A 67 16.39 -4.08 56.78
CA VAL A 67 16.80 -2.68 56.79
C VAL A 67 17.41 -2.29 55.44
N LEU A 68 18.26 -3.14 54.86
CA LEU A 68 18.83 -2.92 53.54
C LEU A 68 17.73 -2.86 52.46
N GLU A 69 16.80 -3.82 52.44
CA GLU A 69 15.66 -3.85 51.49
C GLU A 69 14.80 -2.59 51.59
N ARG A 70 14.54 -2.08 52.80
CA ARG A 70 13.80 -0.83 53.00
C ARG A 70 14.57 0.37 52.50
N ALA A 71 15.87 0.45 52.80
CA ALA A 71 16.74 1.54 52.35
C ALA A 71 16.88 1.55 50.83
N THR A 72 17.01 0.39 50.19
CA THR A 72 17.05 0.26 48.72
C THR A 72 15.71 0.65 48.10
N ALA A 73 14.58 0.16 48.63
CA ALA A 73 13.27 0.48 48.11
C ALA A 73 12.93 1.98 48.24
N MET A 74 13.35 2.63 49.34
CA MET A 74 13.17 4.08 49.52
C MET A 74 14.05 4.88 48.55
N LEU A 75 15.29 4.45 48.32
CA LEU A 75 16.20 5.08 47.36
C LEU A 75 15.69 4.95 45.93
N GLU A 76 15.27 3.75 45.51
CA GLU A 76 14.70 3.50 44.18
C GLU A 76 13.46 4.37 43.95
N LYS A 77 12.55 4.42 44.93
CA LYS A 77 11.36 5.26 44.85
C LYS A 77 11.68 6.75 44.73
N ALA A 78 12.74 7.23 45.39
CA ALA A 78 13.20 8.61 45.29
C ALA A 78 13.87 8.91 43.93
N MET A 79 14.65 7.96 43.40
CA MET A 79 15.26 8.05 42.07
C MET A 79 14.21 8.04 40.95
N ASP A 80 13.22 7.15 41.03
CA ASP A 80 12.10 7.09 40.08
C ASP A 80 11.29 8.40 40.08
N ALA A 81 11.10 9.00 41.26
CA ALA A 81 10.41 10.29 41.37
C ALA A 81 11.17 11.44 40.67
N GLY A 82 12.50 11.35 40.58
CA GLY A 82 13.35 12.30 39.87
C GLY A 82 13.35 12.13 38.34
N GLN A 83 12.86 10.99 37.83
CA GLN A 83 12.82 10.67 36.39
C GLN A 83 11.43 10.85 35.76
N ASN A 84 10.49 11.49 36.46
CA ASN A 84 9.14 11.74 35.96
C ASN A 84 9.14 12.86 34.90
N CYS A 85 8.38 12.66 33.81
CA CYS A 85 8.16 13.68 32.80
C CYS A 85 7.19 14.74 33.34
N LYS A 86 7.59 16.00 33.37
CA LYS A 86 6.79 17.10 33.92
C LYS A 86 5.73 17.57 32.95
N THR A 87 6.01 17.46 31.65
CA THR A 87 5.13 17.93 30.58
C THR A 87 4.68 16.80 29.65
N TRP A 88 3.56 17.03 28.96
CA TRP A 88 3.07 16.10 27.94
C TRP A 88 4.01 16.01 26.72
N LYS A 89 4.81 17.06 26.46
CA LYS A 89 5.82 17.08 25.39
C LYS A 89 6.96 16.14 25.73
N GLU A 90 7.53 16.27 26.93
CA GLU A 90 8.57 15.35 27.41
C GLU A 90 8.09 13.88 27.40
N ALA A 91 6.84 13.63 27.78
CA ALA A 91 6.26 12.29 27.71
C ALA A 91 6.13 11.77 26.27
N LEU A 92 5.80 12.64 25.31
CA LEU A 92 5.71 12.29 23.89
C LEU A 92 7.09 11.99 23.31
N ASP A 93 8.09 12.80 23.65
CA ASP A 93 9.47 12.65 23.19
C ASP A 93 10.08 11.37 23.78
N TYR A 94 9.87 11.11 25.08
CA TYR A 94 10.21 9.84 25.72
C TYR A 94 9.62 8.62 24.99
N LEU A 95 8.31 8.66 24.68
CA LEU A 95 7.64 7.56 23.99
C LEU A 95 8.15 7.35 22.55
N LYS A 96 8.63 8.41 21.89
CA LYS A 96 9.12 8.34 20.50
C LYS A 96 10.60 7.98 20.41
N GLU A 97 11.44 8.68 21.16
CA GLU A 97 12.90 8.61 21.08
C GLU A 97 13.43 7.45 21.93
N ASP A 98 13.03 7.36 23.20
CA ASP A 98 13.53 6.33 24.12
C ASP A 98 12.77 4.99 23.97
N CYS A 99 11.46 5.03 23.69
CA CYS A 99 10.64 3.82 23.56
C CYS A 99 10.34 3.39 22.11
N GLY A 100 10.68 4.20 21.10
CA GLY A 100 10.47 3.86 19.69
C GLY A 100 9.01 3.62 19.29
N ARG A 101 8.04 4.32 19.89
CA ARG A 101 6.59 4.14 19.64
C ARG A 101 6.03 5.24 18.73
N LYS A 102 5.12 4.85 17.83
CA LYS A 102 4.44 5.79 16.94
C LYS A 102 3.18 6.36 17.59
N VAL A 103 3.35 7.42 18.40
CA VAL A 103 2.25 8.14 19.06
C VAL A 103 2.23 9.60 18.62
N GLY A 104 1.07 10.06 18.17
CA GLY A 104 0.81 11.48 17.89
C GLY A 104 0.19 12.19 19.08
N GLN A 105 0.32 13.52 19.13
CA GLN A 105 -0.25 14.38 20.18
C GLN A 105 -1.75 14.10 20.41
N THR A 106 -2.55 14.07 19.35
CA THR A 106 -4.00 13.84 19.42
C THR A 106 -4.35 12.48 20.05
N LYS A 107 -3.57 11.43 19.73
CA LYS A 107 -3.77 10.10 20.30
C LYS A 107 -3.38 10.04 21.77
N LEU A 108 -2.26 10.67 22.14
CA LEU A 108 -1.83 10.77 23.54
C LEU A 108 -2.92 11.44 24.40
N PHE A 109 -3.50 12.56 23.94
CA PHE A 109 -4.58 13.23 24.67
C PHE A 109 -5.86 12.40 24.75
N ALA A 110 -6.23 11.69 23.68
CA ALA A 110 -7.37 10.79 23.69
C ALA A 110 -7.18 9.63 24.68
N ASP A 111 -5.98 9.06 24.74
CA ASP A 111 -5.63 7.95 25.62
C ASP A 111 -5.50 8.39 27.10
N ILE A 112 -5.08 9.64 27.35
CA ILE A 112 -5.17 10.27 28.68
C ILE A 112 -6.64 10.44 29.11
N LYS A 113 -7.50 10.93 28.21
CA LYS A 113 -8.95 11.07 28.48
C LYS A 113 -9.64 9.72 28.71
N ALA A 114 -9.19 8.69 28.00
CA ALA A 114 -9.67 7.32 28.17
C ALA A 114 -9.07 6.60 29.40
N GLY A 115 -8.19 7.26 30.17
CA GLY A 115 -7.58 6.70 31.38
C GLY A 115 -6.50 5.64 31.12
N ARG A 116 -6.03 5.48 29.88
CA ARG A 116 -4.96 4.53 29.52
C ARG A 116 -3.59 5.00 29.99
N LEU A 117 -3.38 6.31 30.05
CA LEU A 117 -2.20 6.95 30.65
C LEU A 117 -2.65 7.85 31.80
N LYS A 118 -2.16 7.56 33.01
CA LYS A 118 -2.54 8.30 34.22
C LYS A 118 -1.72 9.58 34.35
N ARG A 119 -2.39 10.73 34.32
CA ARG A 119 -1.80 12.04 34.61
C ARG A 119 -1.90 12.34 36.11
N GLN A 120 -0.82 12.77 36.73
CA GLN A 120 -0.80 13.16 38.14
C GLN A 120 -1.50 14.53 38.36
N PRO A 121 -1.93 14.85 39.60
CA PRO A 121 -2.58 16.13 39.90
C PRO A 121 -1.72 17.37 39.63
N ASP A 122 -0.39 17.21 39.69
CA ASP A 122 0.61 18.23 39.35
C ASP A 122 0.84 18.36 37.83
N GLY A 123 0.17 17.54 37.03
CA GLY A 123 0.27 17.51 35.57
C GLY A 123 1.38 16.62 35.01
N SER A 124 2.18 15.98 35.87
CA SER A 124 3.31 15.11 35.51
C SER A 124 2.89 13.68 35.16
N PHE A 125 3.81 12.94 34.54
CA PHE A 125 3.68 11.53 34.19
C PHE A 125 4.78 10.70 34.83
N LYS A 126 4.40 9.59 35.45
CA LYS A 126 5.36 8.63 36.00
C LYS A 126 5.97 7.81 34.89
N ARG A 127 7.29 7.61 34.92
CA ARG A 127 8.01 6.83 33.91
C ARG A 127 7.47 5.40 33.78
N ARG A 128 7.22 4.73 34.91
CA ARG A 128 6.57 3.41 34.96
C ARG A 128 5.21 3.34 34.26
N ASP A 129 4.40 4.39 34.37
CA ASP A 129 3.09 4.42 33.71
C ASP A 129 3.23 4.69 32.20
N LEU A 130 4.25 5.47 31.80
CA LEU A 130 4.64 5.64 30.40
C LEU A 130 5.19 4.34 29.80
N ASP A 131 6.00 3.58 30.52
CA ASP A 131 6.53 2.28 30.07
C ASP A 131 5.42 1.25 29.87
N ARG A 132 4.47 1.19 30.82
CA ARG A 132 3.28 0.34 30.71
C ARG A 132 2.44 0.75 29.50
N TYR A 133 2.27 2.04 29.27
CA TYR A 133 1.55 2.57 28.11
C TYR A 133 2.31 2.27 26.80
N ALA A 134 3.64 2.43 26.77
CA ALA A 134 4.50 2.09 25.63
C ALA A 134 4.37 0.62 25.24
N ALA A 135 4.32 -0.29 26.22
CA ALA A 135 4.10 -1.73 25.98
C ALA A 135 2.75 -2.03 25.30
N SER A 136 1.74 -1.18 25.50
CA SER A 136 0.42 -1.33 24.85
C SER A 136 0.35 -0.76 23.43
N LEU A 137 1.40 -0.06 22.98
CA LEU A 137 1.43 0.64 21.71
C LEU A 137 2.19 -0.13 20.63
N PRO A 138 1.75 -0.07 19.36
CA PRO A 138 2.51 -0.62 18.24
C PRO A 138 3.93 -0.05 18.19
N THR A 139 4.94 -0.91 18.04
CA THR A 139 6.33 -0.50 17.83
C THR A 139 6.42 0.26 16.51
N ALA A 140 7.20 1.35 16.44
CA ALA A 140 7.34 2.15 15.21
C ALA A 140 8.03 1.40 14.05
N GLY A 141 8.57 0.19 14.31
CA GLY A 141 9.29 -0.64 13.35
C GLY A 141 8.54 -1.84 12.80
N THR A 142 7.27 -1.71 12.40
CA THR A 142 6.65 -2.76 11.58
C THR A 142 7.10 -2.60 10.12
N PRO A 143 7.77 -3.60 9.50
CA PRO A 143 8.23 -3.58 8.11
C PRO A 143 7.09 -3.73 7.09
N ASP A 144 5.92 -3.17 7.40
CA ASP A 144 4.67 -3.52 6.72
C ASP A 144 4.54 -2.78 5.38
N LYS A 145 4.90 -1.49 5.32
CA LYS A 145 4.78 -0.70 4.09
C LYS A 145 5.75 -1.14 2.99
N LEU A 146 7.01 -1.39 3.35
CA LEU A 146 8.02 -1.86 2.39
C LEU A 146 7.74 -3.30 1.94
N ALA A 147 7.22 -4.16 2.82
CA ALA A 147 6.77 -5.50 2.43
C ALA A 147 5.54 -5.44 1.50
N THR A 148 4.57 -4.55 1.77
CA THR A 148 3.42 -4.36 0.87
C THR A 148 3.82 -3.77 -0.48
N ASP A 149 4.79 -2.85 -0.51
CA ASP A 149 5.28 -2.25 -1.76
C ASP A 149 6.16 -3.23 -2.56
N ALA A 150 6.97 -4.06 -1.90
CA ALA A 150 7.72 -5.13 -2.56
C ALA A 150 6.78 -6.20 -3.13
N ALA A 151 5.78 -6.63 -2.36
CA ALA A 151 4.77 -7.58 -2.82
C ALA A 151 3.94 -7.01 -3.99
N ARG A 152 3.62 -5.71 -3.98
CA ARG A 152 2.94 -5.05 -5.09
C ARG A 152 3.79 -5.05 -6.37
N ARG A 153 5.07 -4.67 -6.27
CA ARG A 153 5.99 -4.70 -7.42
C ARG A 153 6.19 -6.12 -7.96
N GLN A 154 6.22 -7.11 -7.09
CA GLN A 154 6.35 -8.51 -7.51
C GLN A 154 5.11 -8.98 -8.28
N ARG A 155 3.90 -8.65 -7.80
CA ARG A 155 2.64 -8.95 -8.50
C ARG A 155 2.56 -8.27 -9.85
N GLU A 156 2.98 -7.00 -9.95
CA GLU A 156 3.00 -6.27 -11.22
C GLU A 156 3.95 -6.93 -12.23
N ARG A 157 5.13 -7.37 -11.78
CA ARG A 157 6.09 -8.12 -12.62
C ARG A 157 5.54 -9.45 -13.08
N GLU A 158 4.95 -10.22 -12.16
CA GLU A 158 4.32 -11.51 -12.47
C GLU A 158 3.16 -11.34 -13.45
N GLU A 159 2.35 -10.30 -13.30
CA GLU A 159 1.25 -10.02 -14.23
C GLU A 159 1.77 -9.65 -15.62
N GLN A 160 2.82 -8.84 -15.72
CA GLN A 160 3.47 -8.51 -16.99
C GLN A 160 4.07 -9.75 -17.65
N GLU A 161 4.72 -10.61 -16.88
CA GLU A 161 5.28 -11.86 -17.37
C GLU A 161 4.19 -12.81 -17.86
N ILE A 162 3.08 -12.96 -17.12
CA ILE A 162 1.92 -13.75 -17.54
C ILE A 162 1.35 -13.20 -18.86
N ARG A 163 1.26 -11.87 -19.02
CA ARG A 163 0.79 -11.26 -20.27
C ARG A 163 1.74 -11.56 -21.43
N ARG A 164 3.06 -11.50 -21.20
CA ARG A 164 4.07 -11.84 -22.23
C ARG A 164 3.98 -13.30 -22.63
N ILE A 165 3.92 -14.22 -21.66
CA ILE A 165 3.81 -15.66 -21.91
C ILE A 165 2.52 -15.98 -22.68
N ARG A 166 1.39 -15.40 -22.30
CA ARG A 166 0.12 -15.58 -23.03
C ARG A 166 0.21 -15.09 -24.47
N ALA A 167 0.76 -13.89 -24.69
CA ALA A 167 0.93 -13.37 -26.04
C ALA A 167 1.87 -14.23 -26.90
N ALA A 168 2.91 -14.83 -26.30
CA ALA A 168 3.78 -15.78 -26.99
C ALA A 168 3.04 -17.08 -27.33
N ALA A 169 2.29 -17.65 -26.38
CA ALA A 169 1.47 -18.83 -26.59
C ALA A 169 0.42 -18.62 -27.70
N ASP A 170 -0.29 -17.48 -27.69
CA ASP A 170 -1.27 -17.14 -28.72
C ASP A 170 -0.64 -17.04 -30.11
N ARG A 171 0.58 -16.49 -30.21
CA ARG A 171 1.34 -16.44 -31.48
C ARG A 171 1.76 -17.83 -31.94
N GLU A 172 2.24 -18.67 -31.04
CA GLU A 172 2.62 -20.05 -31.35
C GLU A 172 1.42 -20.88 -31.80
N GLU A 173 0.28 -20.75 -31.12
CA GLU A 173 -0.98 -21.40 -31.50
C GLU A 173 -1.46 -20.94 -32.88
N PHE A 174 -1.40 -19.64 -33.17
CA PHE A 174 -1.75 -19.10 -34.48
C PHE A 174 -0.82 -19.64 -35.57
N ASN A 175 0.51 -19.59 -35.35
CA ASN A 175 1.50 -20.12 -36.30
C ASN A 175 1.31 -21.61 -36.55
N LEU A 176 0.95 -22.38 -35.52
CA LEU A 176 0.65 -23.79 -35.64
C LEU A 176 -0.64 -24.03 -36.46
N GLN A 177 -1.67 -23.20 -36.32
CA GLN A 177 -2.87 -23.27 -37.16
C GLN A 177 -2.57 -22.90 -38.63
N VAL A 178 -1.71 -21.91 -38.87
CA VAL A 178 -1.21 -21.56 -40.22
C VAL A 178 -0.47 -22.77 -40.82
N LYS A 179 0.46 -23.37 -40.08
CA LYS A 179 1.21 -24.57 -40.52
C LYS A 179 0.32 -25.80 -40.74
N ARG A 180 -0.80 -25.90 -40.02
CA ARG A 180 -1.85 -26.92 -40.26
C ARG A 180 -2.73 -26.64 -41.49
N GLY A 181 -2.47 -25.54 -42.22
CA GLY A 181 -3.21 -25.19 -43.42
C GLY A 181 -4.61 -24.61 -43.15
N GLN A 182 -4.90 -24.17 -41.91
CA GLN A 182 -6.21 -23.57 -41.58
C GLN A 182 -6.31 -22.10 -42.01
N TYR A 183 -5.17 -21.44 -42.27
CA TYR A 183 -5.10 -20.05 -42.68
C TYR A 183 -4.25 -19.90 -43.94
N ILE A 184 -4.68 -18.99 -44.80
CA ILE A 184 -4.02 -18.63 -46.05
C ILE A 184 -3.87 -17.11 -46.12
N SER A 185 -2.82 -16.63 -46.80
CA SER A 185 -2.60 -15.18 -46.90
C SER A 185 -3.72 -14.53 -47.72
N ARG A 186 -4.17 -13.34 -47.30
CA ARG A 186 -5.21 -12.59 -48.01
C ARG A 186 -4.79 -12.25 -49.43
N GLU A 187 -3.50 -11.97 -49.62
CA GLU A 187 -2.93 -11.69 -50.94
C GLU A 187 -2.98 -12.92 -51.86
N ALA A 188 -2.61 -14.11 -51.37
CA ALA A 188 -2.72 -15.34 -52.15
C ALA A 188 -4.17 -15.62 -52.55
N VAL A 189 -5.14 -15.39 -51.65
CA VAL A 189 -6.58 -15.50 -51.99
C VAL A 189 -6.96 -14.56 -53.14
N TYR A 190 -6.52 -13.31 -53.10
CA TYR A 190 -6.84 -12.36 -54.16
C TYR A 190 -6.16 -12.70 -55.48
N GLN A 191 -4.92 -13.20 -55.44
CA GLN A 191 -4.22 -13.66 -56.64
C GLN A 191 -4.95 -14.85 -57.28
N GLU A 192 -5.38 -15.83 -56.48
CA GLU A 192 -6.16 -16.98 -56.96
C GLU A 192 -7.50 -16.56 -57.56
N LEU A 193 -8.24 -15.67 -56.90
CA LEU A 193 -9.51 -15.15 -57.42
C LEU A 193 -9.30 -14.37 -58.73
N ALA A 194 -8.23 -13.58 -58.84
CA ALA A 194 -7.88 -12.85 -60.05
C ALA A 194 -7.51 -13.81 -61.19
N ALA A 195 -6.68 -14.82 -60.92
CA ALA A 195 -6.30 -15.84 -61.89
C ALA A 195 -7.53 -16.58 -62.43
N ARG A 196 -8.49 -16.93 -61.56
CA ARG A 196 -9.76 -17.54 -62.00
C ARG A 196 -10.63 -16.61 -62.81
N ALA A 197 -10.73 -15.33 -62.45
CA ALA A 197 -11.47 -14.36 -63.24
C ALA A 197 -10.89 -14.22 -64.66
N VAL A 198 -9.56 -14.26 -64.79
CA VAL A 198 -8.86 -14.27 -66.08
C VAL A 198 -9.16 -15.55 -66.85
N ALA A 199 -9.07 -16.72 -66.22
CA ALA A 199 -9.38 -18.01 -66.84
C ALA A 199 -10.84 -18.06 -67.33
N LEU A 200 -11.79 -17.57 -66.53
CA LEU A 200 -13.21 -17.47 -66.88
C LEU A 200 -13.46 -16.51 -68.05
N SER A 201 -12.77 -15.35 -68.06
CA SER A 201 -12.86 -14.40 -69.18
C SER A 201 -12.35 -15.02 -70.48
N ALA A 202 -11.25 -15.78 -70.41
CA ALA A 202 -10.70 -16.49 -71.55
C ALA A 202 -11.63 -17.61 -72.03
N SER A 203 -12.17 -18.44 -71.12
CA SER A 203 -13.08 -19.53 -71.48
C SER A 203 -14.36 -19.02 -72.13
N LEU A 204 -14.96 -17.95 -71.60
CA LEU A 204 -16.13 -17.32 -72.21
C LEU A 204 -15.82 -16.82 -73.63
N LYS A 205 -14.70 -16.13 -73.85
CA LYS A 205 -14.31 -15.66 -75.18
C LYS A 205 -14.15 -16.82 -76.16
N THR A 206 -13.47 -17.89 -75.75
CA THR A 206 -13.27 -19.07 -76.59
C THR A 206 -14.60 -19.77 -76.90
N GLU A 207 -15.50 -19.91 -75.94
CA GLU A 207 -16.81 -20.52 -76.16
C GLU A 207 -17.69 -19.66 -77.09
N PHE A 208 -17.67 -18.34 -76.93
CA PHE A 208 -18.34 -17.43 -77.86
C PHE A 208 -17.79 -17.53 -79.28
N GLU A 209 -16.47 -17.57 -79.45
CA GLU A 209 -15.83 -17.74 -80.76
C GLU A 209 -16.19 -19.08 -81.40
N ALA A 210 -16.17 -20.17 -80.61
CA ALA A 210 -16.52 -21.51 -81.06
C ALA A 210 -17.98 -21.61 -81.52
N GLN A 211 -18.91 -20.94 -80.82
CA GLN A 211 -20.33 -20.99 -81.12
C GLN A 211 -20.84 -19.82 -81.98
N ALA A 212 -19.96 -18.91 -82.41
CA ALA A 212 -20.34 -17.68 -83.11
C ALA A 212 -21.20 -17.96 -84.36
N LEU A 213 -20.82 -18.97 -85.16
CA LEU A 213 -21.54 -19.33 -86.38
C LEU A 213 -22.93 -19.90 -86.08
N ASP A 214 -23.06 -20.72 -85.04
CA ASP A 214 -24.33 -21.32 -84.62
C ASP A 214 -25.30 -20.25 -84.10
N VAL A 215 -24.77 -19.29 -83.33
CA VAL A 215 -25.55 -18.16 -82.81
C VAL A 215 -26.02 -17.23 -83.94
N ILE A 216 -25.16 -16.96 -84.93
CA ILE A 216 -25.52 -16.17 -86.13
C ILE A 216 -26.59 -16.90 -86.95
N ALA A 217 -26.42 -18.21 -87.18
CA ALA A 217 -27.36 -19.03 -87.90
C ALA A 217 -28.72 -19.13 -87.19
N LEU A 218 -28.74 -19.14 -85.86
CA LEU A 218 -29.97 -19.11 -85.09
C LEU A 218 -30.72 -17.77 -85.24
N ALA A 219 -30.00 -16.65 -85.17
CA ALA A 219 -30.59 -15.33 -85.21
C ALA A 219 -31.06 -14.91 -86.62
N GLU A 220 -30.33 -15.28 -87.68
CA GLU A 220 -30.58 -14.87 -89.09
C GLU A 220 -30.81 -13.36 -89.28
N GLY A 221 -30.36 -12.51 -88.34
CA GLY A 221 -30.68 -11.09 -88.32
C GLY A 221 -32.15 -10.75 -88.04
N ASN A 222 -32.96 -11.71 -87.59
CA ASN A 222 -34.39 -11.54 -87.34
C ASN A 222 -34.66 -11.17 -85.86
N PRO A 223 -35.15 -9.96 -85.56
CA PRO A 223 -35.43 -9.53 -84.18
C PRO A 223 -36.52 -10.36 -83.49
N LYS A 224 -37.37 -11.09 -84.22
CA LYS A 224 -38.38 -11.99 -83.62
C LYS A 224 -37.77 -13.25 -83.02
N LYS A 225 -36.51 -13.56 -83.31
CA LYS A 225 -35.76 -14.70 -82.77
C LYS A 225 -34.93 -14.34 -81.53
N SER A 226 -35.23 -13.20 -80.89
CA SER A 226 -34.52 -12.76 -79.68
C SER A 226 -34.62 -13.75 -78.51
N GLY A 227 -35.77 -14.43 -78.34
CA GLY A 227 -35.94 -15.46 -77.30
C GLY A 227 -34.95 -16.61 -77.44
N PRO A 228 -34.96 -17.35 -78.56
CA PRO A 228 -33.99 -18.42 -78.82
C PRO A 228 -32.53 -17.95 -78.77
N PHE A 229 -32.25 -16.72 -79.22
CA PHE A 229 -30.92 -16.13 -79.11
C PHE A 229 -30.48 -16.00 -77.65
N VAL A 230 -31.30 -15.40 -76.78
CA VAL A 230 -30.97 -15.24 -75.36
C VAL A 230 -30.80 -16.61 -74.69
N GLU A 231 -31.71 -17.56 -74.94
CA GLU A 231 -31.60 -18.93 -74.40
C GLU A 231 -30.27 -19.59 -74.77
N ARG A 232 -29.77 -19.37 -76.00
CA ARG A 232 -28.50 -19.94 -76.43
C ARG A 232 -27.30 -19.27 -75.74
N ILE A 233 -27.36 -17.97 -75.52
CA ILE A 233 -26.31 -17.23 -74.81
C ILE A 233 -26.28 -17.63 -73.33
N ASP A 234 -27.44 -17.81 -72.69
CA ASP A 234 -27.53 -18.27 -71.31
C ASP A 234 -26.92 -19.67 -71.15
N GLN A 235 -27.16 -20.59 -72.10
CA GLN A 235 -26.51 -21.91 -72.09
C GLN A 235 -24.98 -21.82 -72.17
N ILE A 236 -24.43 -20.92 -72.99
CA ILE A 236 -22.99 -20.69 -73.11
C ILE A 236 -22.42 -20.19 -71.76
N ILE A 237 -23.11 -19.24 -71.13
CA ILE A 237 -22.72 -18.69 -69.84
C ILE A 237 -22.78 -19.77 -68.75
N ASP A 238 -23.85 -20.55 -68.71
CA ASP A 238 -24.06 -21.61 -67.71
C ASP A 238 -22.96 -22.68 -67.77
N VAL A 239 -22.50 -23.05 -68.97
CA VAL A 239 -21.38 -23.99 -69.13
C VAL A 239 -20.09 -23.41 -68.54
N ALA A 240 -19.75 -22.16 -68.88
CA ALA A 240 -18.55 -21.51 -68.37
C ALA A 240 -18.61 -21.28 -66.84
N MET A 241 -19.78 -20.92 -66.30
CA MET A 241 -19.99 -20.70 -64.86
C MET A 241 -19.99 -22.01 -64.07
N SER A 242 -20.49 -23.10 -64.65
CA SER A 242 -20.45 -24.43 -64.02
C SER A 242 -19.03 -24.92 -63.80
N GLU A 243 -18.11 -24.60 -64.71
CA GLU A 243 -16.70 -24.90 -64.54
C GLU A 243 -16.04 -24.04 -63.45
N TYR A 244 -16.36 -22.75 -63.40
CA TYR A 244 -15.91 -21.85 -62.34
C TYR A 244 -16.40 -22.25 -60.94
N ALA A 245 -17.59 -22.84 -60.85
CA ALA A 245 -18.23 -23.23 -59.58
C ALA A 245 -17.68 -24.53 -58.97
N LYS A 246 -16.81 -25.27 -59.67
CA LYS A 246 -16.22 -26.50 -59.12
C LYS A 246 -15.41 -26.20 -57.84
N PRO A 247 -15.44 -27.09 -56.83
CA PRO A 247 -14.61 -26.93 -55.65
C PRO A 247 -13.15 -26.96 -56.05
N VAL A 248 -12.35 -26.08 -55.46
CA VAL A 248 -10.94 -25.92 -55.82
C VAL A 248 -10.06 -26.27 -54.65
N GLU A 249 -9.02 -27.03 -54.96
CA GLU A 249 -7.86 -27.22 -54.12
C GLU A 249 -6.93 -26.02 -54.32
N ILE A 250 -6.80 -25.18 -53.29
CA ILE A 250 -5.86 -24.06 -53.32
C ILE A 250 -4.51 -24.60 -52.89
N GLU A 251 -3.60 -24.77 -53.85
CA GLU A 251 -2.23 -25.17 -53.56
C GLU A 251 -1.46 -23.94 -53.06
N VAL A 252 -1.20 -23.89 -51.75
CA VAL A 252 -0.46 -22.77 -51.15
C VAL A 252 0.99 -23.19 -50.94
N THR A 253 1.88 -22.57 -51.72
CA THR A 253 3.32 -22.71 -51.54
C THR A 253 3.77 -21.79 -50.40
N PHE A 254 4.06 -22.35 -49.22
CA PHE A 254 4.65 -21.59 -48.13
C PHE A 254 6.13 -21.34 -48.42
N THR A 255 6.47 -20.15 -48.93
CA THR A 255 7.85 -19.67 -48.89
C THR A 255 8.17 -19.31 -47.45
N SER A 256 9.10 -20.02 -46.83
CA SER A 256 9.67 -19.61 -45.54
C SER A 256 10.39 -18.28 -45.74
N ASP A 257 9.80 -17.19 -45.27
CA ASP A 257 10.55 -15.95 -45.09
C ASP A 257 11.70 -16.22 -44.11
N PRO A 258 12.93 -15.71 -44.39
CA PRO A 258 14.04 -15.87 -43.47
C PRO A 258 13.68 -15.19 -42.15
N GLU A 259 13.72 -15.97 -41.07
CA GLU A 259 13.51 -15.56 -39.70
C GLU A 259 14.25 -14.25 -39.42
N THR A 260 13.52 -13.14 -39.25
CA THR A 260 14.05 -11.94 -38.60
C THR A 260 14.06 -12.17 -37.09
N ASP A 261 14.85 -13.15 -36.65
CA ASP A 261 15.35 -13.20 -35.29
C ASP A 261 16.36 -12.06 -35.12
N THR A 262 15.81 -10.87 -34.94
CA THR A 262 16.55 -9.77 -34.31
C THR A 262 16.58 -10.11 -32.83
N GLU A 263 17.58 -10.92 -32.45
CA GLU A 263 18.08 -10.99 -31.08
C GLU A 263 18.50 -9.56 -30.68
N ALA A 264 17.59 -8.86 -30.00
CA ALA A 264 17.93 -7.70 -29.21
C ALA A 264 18.51 -8.21 -27.88
N ASP A 265 19.75 -8.68 -27.92
CA ASP A 265 20.60 -8.77 -26.74
C ASP A 265 21.18 -7.37 -26.49
N GLU A 266 20.64 -6.70 -25.47
CA GLU A 266 21.11 -5.41 -24.96
C GLU A 266 22.36 -5.63 -24.08
N GLU A 267 23.45 -4.93 -24.41
CA GLU A 267 24.62 -4.66 -23.53
C GLU A 267 24.28 -3.64 -22.43
#